data_AF-A0A7V7N0N5-F1
#
_entry.id   AF-A0A7V7N0N5-F1
#
_cell.length_a   1.000
_cell.length_b   1.000
_cell.length_c   1.000
_cell.angle_alpha   90.00
_cell.angle_beta   90.00
_cell.angle_gamma   90.00
#
_symmetry.space_group_name_H-M   'P 1'
#
loop_
_entity.id
_entity.type
_entity.pdbx_description
1 polymer ?
#
loop_
_entity_poly.entity_id
_entity_poly.type
_entity_poly.pdbx_seq_one_letter_code
_entity_poly.pdbx_strand_id
1 'polypeptide(L)'
;YFKLSIQFLIMCDWLNGYQDNRQSCHRLSQLAEFILARVIDYSHAETCDKLKPTVNEAIACHQLLVIAYGSLASGQMKLSSDMDLVFVLDCDNLTNDQRHFMHRWVKRITHHLTVRLYHGHLYDIDLQLRPNGNSGSLVTSLKEFTDYQHNRAWIWEHAALIKSKLVYGTELQQQHFQHLRQAILSQARDPHEVRKALADMRAKLVKTDSTHQLEFEVMAAVLIYSHQHPELAQFQYLSDMYQKLRSLALLDANQELPSPPSPIQ
;
A
#
# COMPACT_ATOMS: atom_id res chain seq x y z
N TYR A 1 17.32 7.33 16.26
CA TYR A 1 16.39 7.82 17.31
C TYR A 1 15.11 8.47 16.78
N PHE A 2 15.12 9.19 15.65
CA PHE A 2 13.95 9.92 15.12
C PHE A 2 12.61 9.15 15.17
N LYS A 3 12.53 7.95 14.58
CA LYS A 3 11.31 7.10 14.58
C LYS A 3 10.75 6.92 15.99
N LEU A 4 11.57 6.42 16.91
CA LEU A 4 11.16 6.10 18.29
C LEU A 4 10.70 7.34 19.05
N SER A 5 11.40 8.47 18.89
CA SER A 5 11.02 9.73 19.54
C SER A 5 9.65 10.23 19.09
N ILE A 6 9.36 10.18 17.79
CA ILE A 6 8.05 10.61 17.28
C ILE A 6 6.95 9.61 17.68
N GLN A 7 7.21 8.30 17.62
CA GLN A 7 6.27 7.30 18.10
C GLN A 7 5.92 7.51 19.58
N PHE A 8 6.92 7.76 20.43
CA PHE A 8 6.72 8.06 21.85
C PHE A 8 5.79 9.26 22.06
N LEU A 9 5.99 10.35 21.31
CA LEU A 9 5.14 11.53 21.40
C LEU A 9 3.70 11.24 20.95
N ILE A 10 3.50 10.52 19.84
CA ILE A 10 2.17 10.12 19.38
C ILE A 10 1.48 9.25 20.46
N MET A 11 2.21 8.33 21.09
CA MET A 11 1.64 7.51 22.17
C MET A 11 1.33 8.31 23.43
N CYS A 12 2.11 9.33 23.77
CA CYS A 12 1.79 10.24 24.86
C CYS A 12 0.51 11.03 24.57
N ASP A 13 0.34 11.53 23.34
CA ASP A 13 -0.88 12.25 22.95
C ASP A 13 -2.11 11.35 23.03
N TRP A 14 -1.98 10.08 22.60
CA TRP A 14 -3.03 9.07 22.70
C TRP A 14 -3.37 8.71 24.16
N LEU A 15 -2.36 8.41 25.00
CA LEU A 15 -2.56 8.03 26.41
C LEU A 15 -3.19 9.15 27.24
N ASN A 16 -2.88 10.40 26.93
CA ASN A 16 -3.47 11.56 27.61
C ASN A 16 -4.85 11.94 27.06
N GLY A 17 -5.37 11.23 26.06
CA GLY A 17 -6.67 11.50 25.45
C GLY A 17 -6.72 12.73 24.54
N TYR A 18 -5.56 13.27 24.14
CA TYR A 18 -5.50 14.36 23.15
C TYR A 18 -5.80 13.87 21.73
N GLN A 19 -5.66 12.56 21.49
CA GLN A 19 -5.94 11.92 20.21
C GLN A 19 -6.69 10.61 20.37
N ASP A 20 -7.61 10.34 19.45
CA ASP A 20 -8.26 9.03 19.34
C ASP A 20 -7.38 8.01 18.59
N ASN A 21 -7.86 6.76 18.49
CA ASN A 21 -7.15 5.71 17.77
C ASN A 21 -6.90 6.07 16.29
N ARG A 22 -7.89 6.69 15.63
CA ARG A 22 -7.82 7.01 14.20
C ARG A 22 -6.72 8.04 13.94
N GLN A 23 -6.71 9.11 14.72
CA GLN A 23 -5.71 10.17 14.64
C GLN A 23 -4.31 9.64 14.92
N SER A 24 -4.18 8.79 15.95
CA SER A 24 -2.90 8.18 16.33
C SER A 24 -2.35 7.28 15.24
N CYS A 25 -3.15 6.35 14.71
CA CYS A 25 -2.75 5.47 13.62
C CYS A 25 -2.45 6.25 12.33
N HIS A 26 -3.21 7.31 12.04
CA HIS A 26 -2.94 8.17 10.90
C HIS A 26 -1.59 8.88 11.02
N ARG A 27 -1.23 9.40 12.19
CA ARG A 27 0.09 10.01 12.43
C ARG A 27 1.23 9.00 12.35
N LEU A 28 1.00 7.76 12.80
CA LEU A 28 1.95 6.67 12.62
C LEU A 28 2.16 6.35 11.13
N SER A 29 1.10 6.35 10.32
CA SER A 29 1.19 6.21 8.86
C SER A 29 1.95 7.37 8.22
N GLN A 30 1.70 8.61 8.62
CA GLN A 30 2.45 9.78 8.12
C GLN A 30 3.94 9.69 8.45
N LEU A 31 4.29 9.25 9.66
CA LEU A 31 5.68 9.01 10.06
C LEU A 31 6.32 7.93 9.18
N ALA A 32 5.60 6.83 8.93
CA ALA A 32 6.05 5.73 8.10
C ALA A 32 6.29 6.17 6.66
N GLU A 33 5.36 6.90 6.04
CA GLU A 33 5.51 7.49 4.70
C GLU A 33 6.72 8.42 4.63
N PHE A 34 6.90 9.30 5.63
CA PHE A 34 8.05 10.21 5.68
C PHE A 34 9.39 9.47 5.75
N ILE A 35 9.50 8.48 6.65
CA ILE A 35 10.71 7.67 6.80
C ILE A 35 10.99 6.91 5.50
N LEU A 36 9.98 6.30 4.88
CA LEU A 36 10.11 5.59 3.62
C LEU A 36 10.67 6.49 2.52
N ALA A 37 10.10 7.69 2.34
CA ALA A 37 10.58 8.65 1.35
C ALA A 37 12.06 9.01 1.58
N ARG A 38 12.45 9.29 2.83
CA ARG A 38 13.86 9.59 3.17
C ARG A 38 14.80 8.42 2.93
N VAL A 39 14.37 7.20 3.23
CA VAL A 39 15.16 6.00 2.96
C VAL A 39 15.32 5.77 1.45
N ILE A 40 14.28 6.02 0.65
CA ILE A 40 14.36 5.91 -0.82
C ILE A 40 15.38 6.90 -1.38
N ASP A 41 15.28 8.17 -1.00
CA ASP A 41 16.20 9.24 -1.42
C ASP A 41 17.65 8.93 -1.01
N TYR A 42 17.85 8.52 0.25
CA TYR A 42 19.18 8.17 0.76
C TYR A 42 19.76 6.94 0.07
N SER A 43 18.95 5.90 -0.15
CA SER A 43 19.37 4.68 -0.84
C SER A 43 19.75 4.96 -2.28
N HIS A 44 19.07 5.91 -2.93
CA HIS A 44 19.38 6.36 -4.28
C HIS A 44 20.75 7.01 -4.33
N ALA A 45 20.97 8.02 -3.49
CA ALA A 45 22.25 8.72 -3.40
C ALA A 45 23.42 7.77 -3.07
N GLU A 46 23.23 6.84 -2.14
CA GLU A 46 24.23 5.82 -1.81
C GLU A 46 24.51 4.86 -2.99
N THR A 47 23.49 4.53 -3.78
CA THR A 47 23.66 3.70 -4.99
C THR A 47 24.45 4.45 -6.06
N CYS A 48 24.14 5.72 -6.28
CA CYS A 48 24.87 6.61 -7.17
C CYS A 48 26.35 6.72 -6.78
N ASP A 49 26.64 6.95 -5.49
CA ASP A 49 28.01 7.06 -4.99
C ASP A 49 28.82 5.77 -5.18
N LYS A 50 28.20 4.61 -4.91
CA LYS A 50 28.88 3.31 -4.99
C LYS A 50 29.07 2.79 -6.40
N LEU A 51 28.08 2.97 -7.27
CA LEU A 51 28.14 2.48 -8.64
C LEU A 51 28.78 3.49 -9.60
N LYS A 52 28.77 4.79 -9.26
CA LYS A 52 29.22 5.89 -10.12
C LYS A 52 28.70 5.74 -11.55
N PRO A 53 27.38 5.56 -11.74
CA PRO A 53 26.82 5.25 -13.05
C PRO A 53 27.08 6.38 -14.04
N THR A 54 27.28 6.04 -15.30
CA THR A 54 27.18 7.04 -16.37
C THR A 54 25.74 7.55 -16.50
N VAL A 55 25.53 8.66 -17.22
CA VAL A 55 24.19 9.26 -17.40
C VAL A 55 23.18 8.26 -17.97
N ASN A 56 23.63 7.31 -18.80
CA ASN A 56 22.77 6.30 -19.44
C ASN A 56 22.53 5.06 -18.56
N GLU A 57 23.30 4.89 -17.49
CA GLU A 57 23.19 3.76 -16.54
C GLU A 57 22.38 4.13 -15.30
N ALA A 58 22.32 5.43 -14.99
CA ALA A 58 21.59 5.96 -13.85
C ALA A 58 20.08 5.92 -14.11
N ILE A 59 19.34 5.61 -13.05
CA ILE A 59 17.89 5.80 -13.00
C ILE A 59 17.66 7.01 -12.10
N ALA A 60 16.90 7.99 -12.58
CA ALA A 60 16.56 9.16 -11.77
C ALA A 60 15.61 8.77 -10.64
N CYS A 61 15.73 9.44 -9.49
CA CYS A 61 14.97 9.09 -8.29
C CYS A 61 13.44 9.16 -8.51
N HIS A 62 12.99 10.08 -9.37
CA HIS A 62 11.58 10.28 -9.72
C HIS A 62 11.01 9.20 -10.66
N GLN A 63 11.84 8.30 -11.21
CA GLN A 63 11.36 7.19 -12.04
C GLN A 63 10.87 6.02 -11.19
N LEU A 64 11.24 5.97 -9.90
CA LEU A 64 10.72 4.95 -8.98
C LEU A 64 9.41 5.43 -8.37
N LEU A 65 8.41 4.57 -8.44
CA LEU A 65 7.15 4.66 -7.74
C LEU A 65 7.14 3.61 -6.63
N VAL A 66 6.61 3.98 -5.47
CA VAL A 66 6.32 3.03 -4.40
C VAL A 66 4.85 3.10 -4.05
N ILE A 67 4.17 1.99 -4.29
CA ILE A 67 2.77 1.81 -3.95
C ILE A 67 2.72 1.07 -2.62
N ALA A 68 2.13 1.69 -1.62
CA ALA A 68 1.79 1.03 -0.38
C ALA A 68 0.44 0.32 -0.51
N TYR A 69 0.31 -0.77 0.21
CA TYR A 69 -0.95 -1.48 0.43
C TYR A 69 -1.28 -1.52 1.93
N GLY A 70 -2.43 -2.09 2.26
CA GLY A 70 -2.78 -2.44 3.64
C GLY A 70 -2.84 -1.24 4.58
N SER A 71 -2.23 -1.40 5.77
CA SER A 71 -2.32 -0.45 6.89
C SER A 71 -1.64 0.89 6.60
N LEU A 72 -0.54 0.86 5.84
CA LEU A 72 0.15 2.08 5.44
C LEU A 72 -0.74 2.93 4.54
N ALA A 73 -1.28 2.32 3.48
CA ALA A 73 -2.15 3.00 2.53
C ALA A 73 -3.50 3.44 3.12
N SER A 74 -4.04 2.70 4.09
CA SER A 74 -5.31 3.02 4.74
C SER A 74 -5.19 4.03 5.90
N GLY A 75 -3.98 4.47 6.26
CA GLY A 75 -3.79 5.37 7.40
C GLY A 75 -4.02 4.71 8.75
N GLN A 76 -3.82 3.39 8.83
CA GLN A 76 -4.10 2.56 10.01
C GLN A 76 -2.85 1.86 10.55
N MET A 77 -1.66 2.45 10.33
CA MET A 77 -0.41 1.89 10.86
C MET A 77 -0.42 1.85 12.38
N LYS A 78 0.06 0.75 12.93
CA LYS A 78 0.31 0.54 14.35
C LYS A 78 1.82 0.53 14.61
N LEU A 79 2.23 0.44 15.87
CA LEU A 79 3.65 0.39 16.23
C LEU A 79 4.39 -0.82 15.63
N SER A 80 3.72 -1.96 15.54
CA SER A 80 4.27 -3.23 15.02
C SER A 80 3.85 -3.53 13.58
N SER A 81 3.27 -2.57 12.85
CA SER A 81 2.83 -2.81 11.48
C SER A 81 4.01 -2.91 10.51
N ASP A 82 3.93 -3.91 9.64
CA ASP A 82 4.80 -4.05 8.48
C ASP A 82 4.40 -3.05 7.38
N MET A 83 5.33 -2.77 6.46
CA MET A 83 5.05 -2.00 5.25
C MET A 83 4.80 -2.93 4.06
N ASP A 84 3.56 -3.02 3.61
CA ASP A 84 3.21 -3.70 2.37
C ASP A 84 3.56 -2.81 1.16
N LEU A 85 4.64 -3.11 0.43
CA LEU A 85 5.17 -2.25 -0.63
C LEU A 85 5.28 -2.97 -1.98
N VAL A 86 4.97 -2.23 -3.05
CA VAL A 86 5.24 -2.63 -4.44
C VAL A 86 6.07 -1.54 -5.10
N PHE A 87 7.22 -1.94 -5.64
CA PHE A 87 8.12 -1.06 -6.38
C PHE A 87 7.81 -1.12 -7.87
N VAL A 88 7.52 0.04 -8.46
CA VAL A 88 7.19 0.17 -9.87
C VAL A 88 8.14 1.20 -10.49
N LEU A 89 8.63 0.92 -11.69
CA LEU A 89 9.50 1.84 -12.40
C LEU A 89 8.82 2.42 -13.64
N ASP A 90 8.87 3.73 -13.77
CA ASP A 90 8.39 4.49 -14.93
C ASP A 90 9.41 4.45 -16.08
N CYS A 91 9.68 3.24 -16.56
CA CYS A 91 10.53 2.96 -17.71
C CYS A 91 10.31 1.52 -18.20
N ASP A 92 9.96 1.36 -19.48
CA ASP A 92 9.61 0.05 -20.04
C ASP A 92 10.82 -0.76 -20.53
N ASN A 93 11.92 -0.09 -20.89
CA ASN A 93 13.05 -0.71 -21.58
C ASN A 93 14.37 -0.38 -20.89
N LEU A 94 14.60 -0.97 -19.73
CA LEU A 94 15.88 -0.83 -19.03
C LEU A 94 16.99 -1.60 -19.74
N THR A 95 18.14 -0.95 -19.89
CA THR A 95 19.40 -1.63 -20.21
C THR A 95 19.81 -2.57 -19.07
N ASN A 96 20.74 -3.49 -19.31
CA ASN A 96 21.23 -4.39 -18.27
C ASN A 96 21.86 -3.63 -17.08
N ASP A 97 22.54 -2.52 -17.36
CA ASP A 97 23.17 -1.69 -16.33
C ASP A 97 22.12 -0.93 -15.51
N GLN A 98 21.09 -0.39 -16.15
CA GLN A 98 19.96 0.23 -15.46
C GLN A 98 19.22 -0.80 -14.58
N ARG A 99 19.01 -2.03 -15.07
CA ARG A 99 18.46 -3.12 -14.23
C ARG A 99 19.35 -3.42 -13.04
N HIS A 100 20.67 -3.45 -13.23
CA HIS A 100 21.62 -3.65 -12.13
C HIS A 100 21.51 -2.53 -11.10
N PHE A 101 21.51 -1.27 -11.55
CA PHE A 101 21.35 -0.10 -10.70
C PHE A 101 20.04 -0.17 -9.89
N MET A 102 18.91 -0.41 -10.57
CA MET A 102 17.60 -0.55 -9.95
C MET A 102 17.59 -1.63 -8.87
N HIS A 103 18.10 -2.82 -9.19
CA HIS A 103 18.10 -3.93 -8.24
C HIS A 103 18.96 -3.63 -7.01
N ARG A 104 20.09 -2.95 -7.19
CA ARG A 104 20.94 -2.49 -6.08
C ARG A 104 20.23 -1.45 -5.23
N TRP A 105 19.56 -0.49 -5.86
CA TRP A 105 18.83 0.56 -5.18
C TRP A 105 17.67 0.00 -4.33
N VAL A 106 16.80 -0.84 -4.90
CA VAL A 106 15.68 -1.40 -4.14
C VAL A 106 16.14 -2.36 -3.04
N LYS A 107 17.20 -3.16 -3.28
CA LYS A 107 17.80 -3.96 -2.20
C LYS A 107 18.36 -3.11 -1.06
N ARG A 108 18.89 -1.92 -1.35
CA ARG A 108 19.34 -0.97 -0.32
C ARG A 108 18.17 -0.39 0.46
N ILE A 109 17.07 -0.03 -0.20
CA ILE A 109 15.85 0.42 0.47
C ILE A 109 15.39 -0.64 1.47
N THR A 110 15.24 -1.89 1.01
CA THR A 110 14.88 -3.04 1.86
C THR A 110 15.85 -3.21 3.03
N HIS A 111 17.15 -3.16 2.76
CA HIS A 111 18.16 -3.29 3.79
C HIS A 111 18.09 -2.18 4.85
N HIS A 112 18.02 -0.91 4.44
CA HIS A 112 17.98 0.22 5.36
C HIS A 112 16.71 0.24 6.22
N LEU A 113 15.59 -0.26 5.70
CA LEU A 113 14.36 -0.40 6.48
C LEU A 113 14.46 -1.51 7.53
N THR A 114 15.03 -2.66 7.16
CA THR A 114 14.93 -3.91 7.93
C THR A 114 16.15 -4.22 8.80
N VAL A 115 17.30 -3.60 8.53
CA VAL A 115 18.53 -3.89 9.28
C VAL A 115 18.34 -3.58 10.77
N ARG A 116 18.64 -4.58 11.60
CA ARG A 116 18.54 -4.45 13.06
C ARG A 116 19.78 -3.74 13.60
N LEU A 117 19.56 -2.58 14.19
CA LEU A 117 20.57 -1.82 14.92
C LEU A 117 20.33 -1.95 16.43
N TYR A 118 21.18 -1.32 17.25
CA TYR A 118 21.08 -1.38 18.71
C TYR A 118 19.69 -0.99 19.26
N HIS A 119 19.02 -0.05 18.59
CA HIS A 119 17.68 0.42 18.95
C HIS A 119 16.57 -0.19 18.09
N GLY A 120 16.80 -1.38 17.51
CA GLY A 120 15.89 -2.04 16.57
C GLY A 120 16.10 -1.58 15.12
N HIS A 121 15.10 -1.83 14.27
CA HIS A 121 15.06 -1.47 12.84
C HIS A 121 14.01 -0.38 12.56
N LEU A 122 13.93 0.09 11.31
CA LEU A 122 12.93 1.08 10.92
C LEU A 122 11.58 0.42 10.70
N TYR A 123 11.43 -0.50 9.76
CA TYR A 123 10.17 -1.22 9.53
C TYR A 123 10.48 -2.59 8.91
N ASP A 124 9.69 -3.58 9.28
CA ASP A 124 9.59 -4.80 8.47
C ASP A 124 8.82 -4.46 7.19
N ILE A 125 9.10 -5.20 6.12
CA ILE A 125 8.46 -4.98 4.83
C ILE A 125 7.86 -6.29 4.33
N ASP A 126 6.67 -6.21 3.75
CA ASP A 126 6.07 -7.30 2.99
C ASP A 126 5.98 -6.88 1.52
N LEU A 127 6.49 -7.74 0.64
CA LEU A 127 6.54 -7.50 -0.80
C LEU A 127 5.67 -8.50 -1.58
N GLN A 128 4.84 -9.30 -0.90
CA GLN A 128 4.06 -10.37 -1.50
C GLN A 128 2.94 -9.88 -2.43
N LEU A 129 2.50 -8.63 -2.31
CA LEU A 129 1.45 -8.04 -3.13
C LEU A 129 1.93 -7.54 -4.50
N ARG A 130 3.22 -7.69 -4.81
CA ARG A 130 3.75 -7.36 -6.15
C ARG A 130 3.23 -8.35 -7.20
N PRO A 131 3.20 -7.99 -8.50
CA PRO A 131 2.79 -8.90 -9.57
C PRO A 131 3.52 -10.25 -9.53
N ASN A 132 2.75 -11.35 -9.59
CA ASN A 132 3.23 -12.73 -9.42
C ASN A 132 3.83 -13.06 -8.03
N GLY A 133 3.59 -12.22 -7.03
CA GLY A 133 4.02 -12.39 -5.65
C GLY A 133 5.50 -12.73 -5.51
N ASN A 134 5.82 -13.75 -4.70
CA ASN A 134 7.21 -14.13 -4.41
C ASN A 134 8.01 -14.59 -5.64
N SER A 135 7.34 -15.09 -6.68
CA SER A 135 7.96 -15.51 -7.93
C SER A 135 8.16 -14.35 -8.91
N GLY A 136 7.59 -13.18 -8.63
CA GLY A 136 7.71 -11.98 -9.44
C GLY A 136 9.01 -11.21 -9.21
N SER A 137 9.38 -10.41 -10.23
CA SER A 137 10.47 -9.43 -10.12
C SER A 137 10.24 -8.50 -8.93
N LEU A 138 11.33 -8.12 -8.25
CA LEU A 138 11.30 -7.19 -7.12
C LEU A 138 10.76 -5.80 -7.53
N VAL A 139 11.01 -5.42 -8.78
CA VAL A 139 10.55 -4.19 -9.40
C VAL A 139 9.99 -4.53 -10.77
N THR A 140 8.83 -3.96 -11.09
CA THR A 140 8.14 -4.13 -12.38
C THR A 140 8.06 -2.78 -13.08
N SER A 141 7.96 -2.76 -14.41
CA SER A 141 7.68 -1.49 -15.09
C SER A 141 6.23 -1.05 -14.84
N LEU A 142 5.98 0.24 -15.01
CA LEU A 142 4.63 0.81 -14.90
C LEU A 142 3.66 0.18 -15.91
N LYS A 143 4.14 -0.10 -17.13
CA LYS A 143 3.36 -0.82 -18.13
C LYS A 143 3.06 -2.25 -17.72
N GLU A 144 4.06 -3.01 -17.26
CA GLU A 144 3.88 -4.38 -16.80
C GLU A 144 2.91 -4.47 -15.61
N PHE A 145 3.00 -3.53 -14.67
CA PHE A 145 2.08 -3.43 -13.55
C PHE A 145 0.64 -3.20 -14.04
N THR A 146 0.43 -2.23 -14.93
CA THR A 146 -0.87 -1.95 -15.55
C THR A 146 -1.41 -3.18 -16.28
N ASP A 147 -0.62 -3.80 -17.14
CA ASP A 147 -1.01 -4.98 -17.91
C ASP A 147 -1.34 -6.17 -17.01
N TYR A 148 -0.61 -6.34 -15.91
CA TYR A 148 -0.90 -7.36 -14.91
C TYR A 148 -2.24 -7.10 -14.22
N GLN A 149 -2.48 -5.87 -13.74
CA GLN A 149 -3.72 -5.52 -13.06
C GLN A 149 -4.95 -5.71 -13.96
N HIS A 150 -4.84 -5.42 -15.26
CA HIS A 150 -5.94 -5.60 -16.21
C HIS A 150 -6.20 -7.06 -16.58
N ASN A 151 -5.14 -7.84 -16.83
CA ASN A 151 -5.29 -9.11 -17.55
C ASN A 151 -5.00 -10.36 -16.72
N ARG A 152 -4.30 -10.23 -15.60
CA ARG A 152 -3.74 -11.38 -14.85
C ARG A 152 -4.07 -11.37 -13.36
N ALA A 153 -4.34 -10.20 -12.79
CA ALA A 153 -4.62 -10.08 -11.37
C ALA A 153 -5.91 -10.80 -10.97
N TRP A 154 -5.84 -11.48 -9.84
CA TRP A 154 -6.96 -12.20 -9.24
C TRP A 154 -7.91 -11.21 -8.55
N ILE A 155 -9.18 -11.60 -8.37
CA ILE A 155 -10.18 -10.75 -7.72
C ILE A 155 -9.73 -10.30 -6.30
N TRP A 156 -9.04 -11.17 -5.56
CA TRP A 156 -8.51 -10.81 -4.24
C TRP A 156 -7.36 -9.79 -4.32
N GLU A 157 -6.57 -9.78 -5.40
CA GLU A 157 -5.53 -8.75 -5.63
C GLU A 157 -6.19 -7.40 -5.96
N HIS A 158 -7.29 -7.40 -6.72
CA HIS A 158 -8.11 -6.21 -6.92
C HIS A 158 -8.73 -5.72 -5.60
N ALA A 159 -9.13 -6.62 -4.71
CA ALA A 159 -9.59 -6.24 -3.37
C ALA A 159 -8.46 -5.58 -2.55
N ALA A 160 -7.24 -6.11 -2.61
CA ALA A 160 -6.07 -5.47 -1.99
C ALA A 160 -5.81 -4.07 -2.59
N LEU A 161 -6.03 -3.88 -3.89
CA LEU A 161 -5.89 -2.58 -4.58
C LEU A 161 -6.87 -1.51 -4.03
N ILE A 162 -7.98 -1.89 -3.41
CA ILE A 162 -8.87 -0.93 -2.72
C ILE A 162 -8.10 -0.20 -1.62
N LYS A 163 -7.32 -0.93 -0.82
CA LYS A 163 -6.49 -0.39 0.26
C LYS A 163 -5.06 -0.16 -0.24
N SER A 164 -4.91 0.57 -1.35
CA SER A 164 -3.60 0.94 -1.90
C SER A 164 -3.47 2.45 -2.11
N LYS A 165 -2.22 2.94 -2.06
CA LYS A 165 -1.88 4.36 -2.20
C LYS A 165 -0.47 4.48 -2.77
N LEU A 166 -0.25 5.36 -3.73
CA LEU A 166 1.10 5.75 -4.09
C LEU A 166 1.67 6.65 -2.97
N VAL A 167 2.77 6.21 -2.35
CA VAL A 167 3.40 6.88 -1.19
C VAL A 167 4.74 7.53 -1.55
N TYR A 168 5.28 7.22 -2.73
CA TYR A 168 6.46 7.85 -3.28
C TYR A 168 6.34 7.89 -4.81
N GLY A 169 6.53 9.07 -5.39
CA GLY A 169 6.41 9.33 -6.83
C GLY A 169 6.06 10.79 -7.10
N THR A 170 5.99 11.16 -8.37
CA THR A 170 5.59 12.50 -8.84
C THR A 170 4.06 12.67 -8.83
N GLU A 171 3.58 13.91 -8.91
CA GLU A 171 2.14 14.20 -9.03
C GLU A 171 1.52 13.56 -10.29
N LEU A 172 2.25 13.53 -11.40
CA LEU A 172 1.79 12.88 -12.64
C LEU A 172 1.61 11.36 -12.44
N GLN A 173 2.57 10.74 -11.76
CA GLN A 173 2.51 9.31 -11.43
C GLN A 173 1.38 9.00 -10.45
N GLN A 174 1.12 9.89 -9.48
CA GLN A 174 -0.02 9.81 -8.57
C GLN A 174 -1.34 9.81 -9.35
N GLN A 175 -1.50 10.74 -10.28
CA GLN A 175 -2.69 10.82 -11.13
C GLN A 175 -2.85 9.56 -11.98
N HIS A 176 -1.77 9.06 -12.59
CA HIS A 176 -1.82 7.85 -13.39
C HIS A 176 -2.22 6.62 -12.56
N PHE A 177 -1.63 6.45 -11.37
CA PHE A 177 -2.00 5.36 -10.46
C PHE A 177 -3.46 5.44 -10.01
N GLN A 178 -3.96 6.65 -9.71
CA GLN A 178 -5.36 6.85 -9.35
C GLN A 178 -6.31 6.49 -10.49
N HIS A 179 -6.00 6.89 -11.73
CA HIS A 179 -6.79 6.52 -12.89
C HIS A 179 -6.78 5.00 -13.13
N LEU A 180 -5.61 4.35 -13.03
CA LEU A 180 -5.49 2.90 -13.12
C LEU A 180 -6.35 2.21 -12.06
N ARG A 181 -6.19 2.60 -10.79
CA ARG A 181 -6.97 2.03 -9.69
C ARG A 181 -8.47 2.21 -9.93
N GLN A 182 -8.92 3.40 -10.33
CA GLN A 182 -10.32 3.65 -10.65
C GLN A 182 -10.83 2.76 -11.79
N ALA A 183 -10.07 2.64 -12.87
CA ALA A 183 -10.41 1.81 -14.02
C ALA A 183 -10.52 0.33 -13.64
N ILE A 184 -9.58 -0.19 -12.84
CA ILE A 184 -9.61 -1.57 -12.35
C ILE A 184 -10.81 -1.79 -11.44
N LEU A 185 -11.01 -0.94 -10.43
CA LEU A 185 -12.11 -1.13 -9.47
C LEU A 185 -13.49 -1.02 -10.14
N SER A 186 -13.64 -0.19 -11.16
CA SER A 186 -14.91 0.06 -11.87
C SER A 186 -15.25 -0.97 -12.97
N GLN A 187 -14.49 -2.06 -13.09
CA GLN A 187 -14.84 -3.16 -13.99
C GLN A 187 -16.13 -3.86 -13.54
N ALA A 188 -17.00 -4.21 -14.49
CA ALA A 188 -18.16 -5.04 -14.22
C ALA A 188 -17.72 -6.47 -13.88
N ARG A 189 -18.24 -7.03 -12.78
CA ARG A 189 -17.90 -8.37 -12.28
C ARG A 189 -19.16 -9.12 -11.86
N ASP A 190 -19.10 -10.44 -11.91
CA ASP A 190 -20.14 -11.28 -11.31
C ASP A 190 -20.09 -11.16 -9.77
N PRO A 191 -21.17 -10.70 -9.11
CA PRO A 191 -21.21 -10.61 -7.66
C PRO A 191 -20.98 -11.93 -6.92
N HIS A 192 -21.33 -13.08 -7.51
CA HIS A 192 -21.11 -14.38 -6.91
C HIS A 192 -19.61 -14.71 -6.84
N GLU A 193 -18.89 -14.53 -7.95
CA GLU A 193 -17.45 -14.79 -8.03
C GLU A 193 -16.65 -13.87 -7.10
N VAL A 194 -17.05 -12.61 -6.97
CA VAL A 194 -16.40 -11.67 -6.04
C VAL A 194 -16.57 -12.12 -4.60
N ARG A 195 -17.80 -12.42 -4.16
CA ARG A 195 -18.05 -12.87 -2.79
C ARG A 195 -17.30 -14.16 -2.47
N LYS A 196 -17.30 -15.11 -3.41
CA LYS A 196 -16.57 -16.37 -3.26
C LYS A 196 -15.06 -16.15 -3.12
N ALA A 197 -14.45 -15.37 -4.03
CA ALA A 197 -13.02 -15.10 -3.99
C ALA A 197 -12.57 -14.45 -2.67
N LEU A 198 -13.34 -13.48 -2.16
CA LEU A 198 -13.03 -12.81 -0.91
C LEU A 198 -13.30 -13.70 0.32
N ALA A 199 -14.33 -14.56 0.28
CA ALA A 199 -14.57 -15.55 1.32
C ALA A 199 -13.44 -16.58 1.41
N ASP A 200 -12.98 -17.10 0.26
CA ASP A 200 -11.87 -18.05 0.16
C ASP A 200 -10.56 -17.44 0.68
N MET A 201 -10.29 -16.18 0.32
CA MET A 201 -9.12 -15.45 0.81
C MET A 201 -9.21 -15.20 2.32
N ARG A 202 -10.36 -14.76 2.82
CA ARG A 202 -10.60 -14.57 4.25
C ARG A 202 -10.35 -15.85 5.03
N ALA A 203 -10.86 -17.00 4.55
CA ALA A 203 -10.66 -18.29 5.21
C ALA A 203 -9.18 -18.67 5.35
N LYS A 204 -8.32 -18.26 4.41
CA LYS A 204 -6.86 -18.45 4.51
C LYS A 204 -6.20 -17.59 5.58
N LEU A 205 -6.82 -16.46 5.94
CA LEU A 205 -6.32 -15.49 6.93
C LEU A 205 -6.90 -15.69 8.34
N VAL A 206 -7.95 -16.51 8.50
CA VAL A 206 -8.79 -16.71 9.71
C VAL A 206 -8.07 -17.34 10.93
N LYS A 207 -6.73 -17.35 10.96
CA LYS A 207 -6.03 -17.33 12.26
C LYS A 207 -6.19 -16.00 13.01
N THR A 208 -6.87 -15.01 12.45
CA THR A 208 -6.92 -13.63 12.96
C THR A 208 -8.36 -13.10 13.00
N ASP A 209 -8.67 -12.34 14.05
CA ASP A 209 -9.97 -11.91 14.59
C ASP A 209 -11.15 -11.57 13.66
N SER A 210 -12.37 -11.67 14.23
CA SER A 210 -13.68 -11.32 13.66
C SER A 210 -13.80 -9.90 13.07
N THR A 211 -12.90 -8.98 13.45
CA THR A 211 -12.82 -7.60 12.93
C THR A 211 -12.64 -7.53 11.41
N HIS A 212 -12.07 -8.55 10.77
CA HIS A 212 -11.85 -8.55 9.33
C HIS A 212 -13.11 -8.89 8.52
N GLN A 213 -14.19 -9.38 9.13
CA GLN A 213 -15.39 -9.77 8.37
C GLN A 213 -15.98 -8.59 7.60
N LEU A 214 -16.26 -7.49 8.30
CA LEU A 214 -16.88 -6.31 7.68
C LEU A 214 -15.94 -5.66 6.66
N GLU A 215 -14.63 -5.62 6.90
CA GLU A 215 -13.69 -5.08 5.91
C GLU A 215 -13.80 -5.83 4.56
N PHE A 216 -13.87 -7.16 4.61
CA PHE A 216 -14.02 -7.98 3.41
C PHE A 216 -15.39 -7.79 2.74
N GLU A 217 -16.45 -7.60 3.50
CA GLU A 217 -17.78 -7.30 2.97
C GLU A 217 -17.80 -5.93 2.24
N VAL A 218 -17.17 -4.91 2.82
CA VAL A 218 -17.04 -3.61 2.17
C VAL A 218 -16.18 -3.71 0.92
N MET A 219 -15.04 -4.40 0.95
CA MET A 219 -14.20 -4.60 -0.23
C MET A 219 -14.96 -5.34 -1.34
N ALA A 220 -15.74 -6.36 -0.99
CA ALA A 220 -16.59 -7.07 -1.96
C ALA A 220 -17.62 -6.12 -2.59
N ALA A 221 -18.33 -5.35 -1.77
CA ALA A 221 -19.32 -4.39 -2.24
C ALA A 221 -18.70 -3.33 -3.16
N VAL A 222 -17.52 -2.80 -2.82
CA VAL A 222 -16.79 -1.87 -3.71
C VAL A 222 -16.52 -2.52 -5.06
N LEU A 223 -15.98 -3.73 -5.12
CA LEU A 223 -15.69 -4.41 -6.41
C LEU A 223 -16.95 -4.74 -7.23
N ILE A 224 -18.08 -4.99 -6.56
CA ILE A 224 -19.36 -5.31 -7.20
C ILE A 224 -20.00 -4.06 -7.78
N TYR A 225 -20.02 -2.97 -7.01
CA TYR A 225 -20.85 -1.80 -7.31
C TYR A 225 -20.08 -0.63 -7.94
N SER A 226 -18.75 -0.61 -7.94
CA SER A 226 -17.97 0.50 -8.52
C SER A 226 -18.21 0.71 -10.01
N HIS A 227 -18.63 -0.32 -10.76
CA HIS A 227 -19.03 -0.14 -12.17
C HIS A 227 -20.26 0.77 -12.34
N GLN A 228 -21.22 0.67 -11.41
CA GLN A 228 -22.45 1.47 -11.41
C GLN A 228 -22.28 2.78 -10.63
N HIS A 229 -21.36 2.80 -9.67
CA HIS A 229 -21.04 3.92 -8.79
C HIS A 229 -19.52 4.19 -8.79
N PRO A 230 -18.97 4.78 -9.89
CA PRO A 230 -17.53 5.01 -10.01
C PRO A 230 -16.93 5.88 -8.90
N GLU A 231 -17.74 6.67 -8.21
CA GLU A 231 -17.31 7.46 -7.06
C GLU A 231 -16.75 6.59 -5.92
N LEU A 232 -17.17 5.33 -5.80
CA LEU A 232 -16.65 4.38 -4.81
C LEU A 232 -15.14 4.14 -4.99
N ALA A 233 -14.68 4.13 -6.24
CA ALA A 233 -13.27 3.93 -6.58
C ALA A 233 -12.42 5.20 -6.40
N GLN A 234 -13.03 6.37 -6.18
CA GLN A 234 -12.32 7.63 -5.96
C GLN A 234 -11.86 7.80 -4.51
N PHE A 235 -12.57 7.19 -3.55
CA PHE A 235 -12.21 7.28 -2.15
C PHE A 235 -10.88 6.58 -1.86
N GLN A 236 -10.12 7.15 -0.93
CA GLN A 236 -8.87 6.58 -0.43
C GLN A 236 -9.13 5.63 0.75
N TYR A 237 -10.05 5.98 1.65
CA TYR A 237 -10.27 5.24 2.89
C TYR A 237 -11.51 4.36 2.81
N LEU A 238 -11.39 3.15 3.37
CA LEU A 238 -12.49 2.19 3.42
C LEU A 238 -13.70 2.74 4.20
N SER A 239 -13.47 3.61 5.18
CA SER A 239 -14.55 4.28 5.91
C SER A 239 -15.43 5.15 5.01
N ASP A 240 -14.85 5.85 4.05
CA ASP A 240 -15.59 6.75 3.16
C ASP A 240 -16.39 5.93 2.14
N MET A 241 -15.76 4.86 1.61
CA MET A 241 -16.42 3.88 0.75
C MET A 241 -17.62 3.24 1.46
N TYR A 242 -17.44 2.86 2.73
CA TYR A 242 -18.50 2.28 3.53
C TYR A 242 -19.67 3.23 3.76
N GLN A 243 -19.39 4.48 4.15
CA GLN A 243 -20.44 5.49 4.32
C GLN A 243 -21.19 5.73 3.01
N LYS A 244 -20.48 5.76 1.88
CA LYS A 244 -21.11 5.88 0.57
C LYS A 244 -21.98 4.66 0.24
N LEU A 245 -21.49 3.45 0.45
CA LEU A 245 -22.27 2.21 0.23
C LEU A 245 -23.54 2.17 1.08
N ARG A 246 -23.47 2.63 2.34
CA ARG A 246 -24.65 2.78 3.21
C ARG A 246 -25.63 3.80 2.68
N SER A 247 -25.15 4.96 2.22
CA SER A 247 -26.02 5.99 1.64
C SER A 247 -26.75 5.53 0.37
N LEU A 248 -26.19 4.53 -0.32
CA LEU A 248 -26.78 3.88 -1.49
C LEU A 248 -27.64 2.65 -1.13
N ALA A 249 -27.79 2.31 0.15
CA ALA A 249 -28.47 1.10 0.64
C ALA A 249 -27.91 -0.21 0.05
N LEU A 250 -26.61 -0.25 -0.24
CA LEU A 250 -25.90 -1.42 -0.80
C LEU A 250 -25.23 -2.29 0.28
N LEU A 251 -25.26 -1.84 1.54
CA LEU A 251 -24.82 -2.56 2.73
C LEU A 251 -25.79 -2.33 3.88
N ASP A 252 -25.90 -3.29 4.79
CA ASP A 252 -26.79 -3.20 5.94
C ASP A 252 -26.45 -2.01 6.83
N ALA A 253 -27.46 -1.21 7.15
CA ALA A 253 -27.32 0.02 7.92
C ALA A 253 -27.06 -0.23 9.43
N ASN A 254 -27.18 -1.46 9.91
CA ASN A 254 -27.10 -1.80 11.33
C ASN A 254 -25.69 -2.19 11.80
N GLN A 255 -24.75 -2.35 10.87
CA GLN A 255 -23.35 -2.56 11.22
C GLN A 255 -22.65 -1.20 11.29
N GLU A 256 -21.58 -1.10 12.08
CA GLU A 256 -20.63 0.01 12.03
C GLU A 256 -19.27 -0.55 11.67
N LEU A 257 -18.53 0.16 10.82
CA LEU A 257 -17.15 -0.21 10.55
C LEU A 257 -16.38 -0.12 11.88
N PRO A 258 -15.68 -1.19 12.30
CA PRO A 258 -14.96 -1.15 13.56
C PRO A 258 -14.02 0.05 13.58
N SER A 259 -13.97 0.72 14.73
CA SER A 259 -12.98 1.77 14.96
C SER A 259 -11.59 1.22 14.66
N PRO A 260 -10.68 2.03 14.08
CA PRO A 260 -9.33 1.58 13.85
C PRO A 260 -8.72 1.03 15.15
N PRO A 261 -7.90 -0.02 15.05
CA PRO A 261 -7.36 -0.72 16.22
C PRO A 261 -6.58 0.25 17.11
N SER A 262 -6.38 -0.16 18.36
CA SER A 262 -5.43 0.54 19.24
C SER A 262 -4.08 0.67 18.54
N PRO A 263 -3.39 1.83 18.62
CA PRO A 263 -2.10 2.02 17.97
C PRO A 263 -0.99 1.08 18.50
N ILE A 264 -1.23 0.40 19.63
CA ILE A 264 -0.28 -0.49 20.32
C ILE A 264 -0.53 -1.98 20.03
N GLN A 265 -1.75 -2.36 19.62
CA GLN A 265 -2.05 -3.73 19.13
C GLN A 265 -1.48 -3.95 17.73
#